data_AF-A0A3J4MLE8-F1
#
_entry.id   AF-A0A3J4MLE8-F1
#
_cell.length_a   1.000
_cell.length_b   1.000
_cell.length_c   1.000
_cell.angle_alpha   90.00
_cell.angle_beta   90.00
_cell.angle_gamma   90.00
#
_symmetry.space_group_name_H-M   'P 1'
#
loop_
_entity.id
_entity.type
_entity.pdbx_description
1 polymer ?
#
loop_
_entity_poly.entity_id
_entity_poly.type
_entity_poly.pdbx_seq_one_letter_code
_entity_poly.pdbx_strand_id
1 'polypeptide(L)'
;MVSDSICFRITNPQDYQPAIISINLRGTPPKKQGFIDNPSLSIRSEQLCIPPSFYQFADNGKYIVDFVLTSAGNVDEPRKFVVGVGIDHGQVYNFPLTDKEILRPYGSIEVSE
;
A
#
# COMPACT_ATOMS: atom_id res chain seq x y z
N MET A 1 -6.65 17.33 7.75
CA MET A 1 -5.95 16.25 7.03
C MET A 1 -4.99 15.61 8.01
N VAL A 2 -4.66 14.32 7.85
CA VAL A 2 -3.65 13.68 8.71
C VAL A 2 -2.30 14.30 8.41
N SER A 3 -1.66 14.84 9.45
CA SER A 3 -0.41 15.61 9.33
C SER A 3 0.84 14.78 9.65
N ASP A 4 0.66 13.57 10.18
CA ASP A 4 1.74 12.63 10.48
C ASP A 4 1.89 11.57 9.38
N SER A 5 3.07 10.97 9.31
CA SER A 5 3.31 9.84 8.41
C SER A 5 2.56 8.59 8.89
N ILE A 6 1.95 7.84 7.97
CA ILE A 6 1.38 6.53 8.27
C ILE A 6 2.43 5.46 7.98
N CYS A 7 2.82 4.69 8.99
CA CYS A 7 3.93 3.74 8.91
C CYS A 7 3.48 2.28 9.03
N PHE A 8 4.05 1.42 8.19
CA PHE A 8 3.83 -0.03 8.18
C PHE A 8 5.12 -0.73 8.60
N ARG A 9 5.02 -1.63 9.57
CA ARG A 9 6.17 -2.45 10.00
C ARG A 9 6.51 -3.49 8.93
N ILE A 10 7.76 -3.52 8.52
CA ILE A 10 8.31 -4.49 7.58
C ILE A 10 9.28 -5.39 8.34
N THR A 11 8.91 -6.66 8.51
CA THR A 11 9.79 -7.65 9.12
C THR A 11 10.92 -8.02 8.16
N ASN A 12 12.14 -8.14 8.68
CA ASN A 12 13.33 -8.53 7.90
C ASN A 12 13.45 -7.75 6.58
N PRO A 13 13.59 -6.42 6.61
CA PRO A 13 13.56 -5.59 5.40
C PRO A 13 14.76 -5.83 4.49
N GLN A 14 15.93 -6.21 5.03
CA GLN A 14 17.15 -6.47 4.26
C GLN A 14 17.41 -5.38 3.21
N ASP A 15 17.51 -5.73 1.92
CA ASP A 15 17.69 -4.82 0.80
C ASP A 15 16.40 -4.54 0.01
N TYR A 16 15.23 -4.97 0.52
CA TYR A 16 13.96 -4.73 -0.13
C TYR A 16 13.64 -3.23 -0.23
N GLN A 17 13.17 -2.80 -1.40
CA GLN A 17 12.71 -1.44 -1.67
C GLN A 17 11.29 -1.45 -2.24
N PRO A 18 10.49 -0.39 -2.00
CA PRO A 18 9.19 -0.23 -2.64
C PRO A 18 9.32 -0.16 -4.16
N ALA A 19 8.65 -1.06 -4.87
CA ALA A 19 8.59 -1.08 -6.33
C ALA A 19 7.28 -0.49 -6.85
N ILE A 20 6.17 -0.78 -6.17
CA ILE A 20 4.84 -0.30 -6.54
C ILE A 20 4.08 0.02 -5.25
N ILE A 21 3.33 1.11 -5.25
CA ILE A 21 2.34 1.43 -4.21
C ILE A 21 1.02 1.89 -4.80
N SER A 22 -0.07 1.48 -4.16
CA SER A 22 -1.44 1.85 -4.49
C SER A 22 -2.14 2.33 -3.22
N ILE A 23 -2.74 3.51 -3.28
CA ILE A 23 -3.49 4.10 -2.16
C ILE A 23 -4.83 4.56 -2.70
N ASN A 24 -5.90 3.84 -2.34
CA ASN A 24 -7.24 4.10 -2.86
C ASN A 24 -8.26 4.11 -1.74
N LEU A 25 -9.32 4.91 -1.88
CA LEU A 25 -10.50 4.75 -1.04
C LEU A 25 -11.07 3.33 -1.17
N ARG A 26 -11.58 2.81 -0.07
CA ARG A 26 -12.24 1.50 -0.04
C ARG A 26 -13.45 1.53 -0.98
N GLY A 27 -13.56 0.51 -1.83
CA GLY A 27 -14.62 0.42 -2.83
C GLY A 27 -14.30 1.12 -4.17
N THR A 28 -13.13 1.77 -4.32
CA THR A 28 -12.69 2.27 -5.64
C THR A 28 -12.66 1.11 -6.66
N PRO A 29 -13.41 1.21 -7.78
CA PRO A 29 -13.45 0.17 -8.80
C PRO A 29 -12.05 -0.11 -9.38
N PRO A 30 -11.72 -1.38 -9.73
CA PRO A 30 -10.38 -1.76 -10.20
C PRO A 30 -9.82 -0.85 -11.31
N LYS A 31 -10.63 -0.52 -12.32
CA LYS A 31 -10.23 0.33 -13.46
C LYS A 31 -9.95 1.79 -13.08
N LYS A 32 -10.29 2.22 -11.86
CA LYS A 32 -10.09 3.59 -11.35
C LYS A 32 -9.02 3.66 -10.26
N GLN A 33 -8.37 2.53 -9.95
CA GLN A 33 -7.32 2.52 -8.95
C GLN A 33 -6.04 3.14 -9.48
N GLY A 34 -5.42 3.99 -8.66
CA GLY A 34 -4.12 4.58 -8.96
C GLY A 34 -2.98 3.68 -8.48
N PHE A 35 -1.88 3.69 -9.22
CA PHE A 35 -0.63 3.01 -8.86
C PHE A 35 0.53 3.97 -9.12
N ILE A 36 1.54 3.91 -8.27
CA ILE A 36 2.78 4.67 -8.40
C ILE A 36 3.91 3.64 -8.47
N ASP A 37 4.56 3.57 -9.63
CA ASP A 37 5.75 2.76 -9.85
C ASP A 37 7.00 3.50 -9.35
N ASN A 38 7.94 2.75 -8.78
CA ASN A 38 9.17 3.25 -8.17
C ASN A 38 8.92 4.48 -7.28
N PRO A 39 8.04 4.37 -6.26
CA PRO A 39 7.68 5.52 -5.45
C PRO A 39 8.92 6.06 -4.72
N SER A 40 9.00 7.38 -4.56
CA SER A 40 10.02 8.07 -3.77
C SER A 40 9.86 7.83 -2.25
N LEU A 41 9.77 6.58 -1.85
CA LEU A 41 9.67 6.06 -0.49
C LEU A 41 10.81 5.09 -0.25
N SER A 42 11.21 4.94 1.00
CA SER A 42 12.26 4.00 1.40
C SER A 42 11.88 3.36 2.72
N ILE A 43 12.36 2.13 2.92
CA ILE A 43 12.22 1.47 4.22
C ILE A 43 13.31 2.01 5.13
N ARG A 44 12.93 2.52 6.30
CA ARG A 44 13.85 3.04 7.33
C ARG A 44 13.42 2.49 8.68
N SER A 45 14.40 2.03 9.47
CA SER A 45 14.14 1.49 10.81
C SER A 45 13.03 0.43 10.82
N GLU A 46 13.07 -0.51 9.87
CA GLU A 46 12.07 -1.58 9.69
C GLU A 46 10.64 -1.09 9.39
N GLN A 47 10.50 0.13 8.87
CA GLN A 47 9.20 0.71 8.56
C GLN A 47 9.17 1.31 7.16
N LEU A 48 8.05 1.11 6.46
CA LEU A 48 7.69 1.91 5.30
C LEU A 48 6.70 2.99 5.76
N CYS A 49 7.09 4.25 5.69
CA CYS A 49 6.25 5.37 6.09
C CYS A 49 5.79 6.17 4.87
N ILE A 50 4.50 6.53 4.84
CA ILE A 50 3.90 7.39 3.84
C ILE A 50 3.75 8.79 4.45
N PRO A 51 4.62 9.75 4.09
CA PRO A 51 4.49 11.12 4.57
C PRO A 51 3.36 11.87 3.83
N PRO A 52 2.78 12.92 4.42
CA PRO A 52 1.80 13.77 3.76
C PRO A 52 2.29 14.44 2.47
N SER A 53 3.62 14.60 2.30
CA SER A 53 4.23 15.08 1.06
C SER A 53 4.17 14.07 -0.09
N PHE A 54 3.95 12.78 0.21
CA PHE A 54 3.76 11.73 -0.78
C PHE A 54 2.26 11.48 -1.04
N TYR A 55 1.45 11.37 0.02
CA TYR A 55 0.01 11.20 -0.10
C TYR A 55 -0.72 11.87 1.07
N GLN A 56 -1.69 12.72 0.76
CA GLN A 56 -2.51 13.40 1.75
C GLN A 56 -3.78 12.61 2.06
N PHE A 57 -3.80 11.98 3.22
CA PHE A 57 -5.01 11.33 3.70
C PHE A 57 -6.02 12.35 4.25
N ALA A 58 -7.30 12.16 3.93
CA ALA A 58 -8.38 12.95 4.52
C ALA A 58 -8.54 12.62 6.01
N ASP A 59 -9.13 13.54 6.79
CA ASP A 59 -9.38 13.33 8.22
C ASP A 59 -10.39 12.23 8.53
N ASN A 60 -11.14 11.81 7.50
CA ASN A 60 -12.12 10.76 7.59
C ASN A 60 -12.06 9.94 6.29
N GLY A 61 -11.95 8.62 6.41
CA GLY A 61 -11.93 7.74 5.25
C GLY A 61 -11.44 6.34 5.57
N LYS A 62 -11.73 5.42 4.66
CA LYS A 62 -11.15 4.07 4.68
C LYS A 62 -10.39 3.89 3.38
N TYR A 63 -9.13 3.51 3.50
CA TYR A 63 -8.21 3.35 2.39
C TYR A 63 -7.70 1.92 2.33
N ILE A 64 -7.44 1.44 1.12
CA ILE A 64 -6.68 0.23 0.85
C ILE A 64 -5.30 0.66 0.37
N VAL A 65 -4.28 0.32 1.15
CA VAL A 65 -2.88 0.54 0.83
C VAL A 65 -2.29 -0.80 0.40
N ASP A 66 -1.96 -0.94 -0.88
CA ASP A 66 -1.30 -2.12 -1.46
C ASP A 66 0.11 -1.69 -1.86
N PHE A 67 1.14 -2.43 -1.47
CA PHE A 67 2.50 -2.18 -1.93
C PHE A 67 3.28 -3.47 -2.14
N VAL A 68 4.17 -3.41 -3.14
CA VAL A 68 5.09 -4.48 -3.50
C VAL A 68 6.50 -4.02 -3.20
N LEU A 69 7.25 -4.86 -2.48
CA LEU A 69 8.67 -4.69 -2.26
C LEU A 69 9.45 -5.66 -3.13
N THR A 70 10.53 -5.19 -3.74
CA THR A 70 11.48 -6.03 -4.48
C THR A 70 12.89 -5.85 -3.93
N SER A 71 13.72 -6.88 -4.07
CA SER A 71 15.11 -6.90 -3.65
C SER A 71 15.98 -7.17 -4.87
N ALA A 72 17.11 -6.48 -4.99
CA ALA A 72 18.05 -6.74 -6.07
C ALA A 72 18.75 -8.10 -5.87
N GLY A 73 18.93 -8.53 -4.61
CA GLY A 73 19.43 -9.86 -4.28
C GLY A 73 18.41 -10.99 -4.43
N ASN A 74 17.11 -10.68 -4.38
CA ASN A 74 16.01 -11.65 -4.41
C ASN A 74 14.90 -11.21 -5.40
N VAL A 75 15.28 -11.03 -6.67
CA VAL A 75 14.39 -10.50 -7.73
C VAL A 75 13.12 -11.35 -7.92
N ASP A 76 13.24 -12.67 -7.74
CA ASP A 76 12.14 -13.63 -7.93
C ASP A 76 11.22 -13.76 -6.70
N GLU A 77 11.51 -13.06 -5.60
CA GLU A 77 10.74 -13.13 -4.35
C GLU A 77 10.15 -11.77 -3.94
N PRO A 78 9.25 -11.17 -4.74
CA PRO A 78 8.58 -9.93 -4.37
C PRO A 78 7.68 -10.14 -3.16
N ARG A 79 7.67 -9.17 -2.24
CA ARG A 79 6.82 -9.19 -1.05
C ARG A 79 5.66 -8.25 -1.23
N LYS A 80 4.45 -8.80 -1.28
CA LYS A 80 3.20 -8.03 -1.40
C LYS A 80 2.55 -7.81 -0.04
N PHE A 81 2.08 -6.60 0.21
CA PHE A 81 1.35 -6.22 1.42
C PHE A 81 0.06 -5.52 1.03
N VAL A 82 -1.04 -5.87 1.69
CA VAL A 82 -2.31 -5.14 1.59
C VAL A 82 -2.77 -4.80 2.98
N VAL A 83 -3.03 -3.51 3.23
CA VAL A 83 -3.41 -3.00 4.55
C VAL A 83 -4.64 -2.11 4.43
N GLY A 84 -5.63 -2.35 5.28
CA GLY A 84 -6.78 -1.47 5.45
C GLY A 84 -6.44 -0.36 6.43
N VAL A 85 -6.39 0.89 5.95
CA VAL A 85 -6.09 2.08 6.75
C VAL A 85 -7.36 2.91 6.92
N GLY A 86 -7.92 2.89 8.11
CA GLY A 86 -9.05 3.73 8.51
C GLY A 86 -8.57 5.01 9.19
N ILE A 87 -9.27 6.10 8.94
CA ILE A 87 -9.05 7.39 9.59
C ILE A 87 -10.41 7.91 10.04
N ASP A 88 -10.48 8.28 11.32
CA ASP A 88 -11.65 8.88 11.95
C ASP A 88 -11.20 10.05 12.82
N HIS A 89 -11.62 11.26 12.47
CA HIS A 89 -11.18 12.50 13.11
C HIS A 89 -9.65 12.59 13.27
N GLY A 90 -8.91 12.18 12.24
CA GLY A 90 -7.44 12.16 12.23
C GLY A 90 -6.80 10.99 12.98
N GLN A 91 -7.56 10.16 13.69
CA GLN A 91 -7.03 8.96 14.33
C GLN A 91 -6.93 7.81 13.33
N VAL A 92 -5.73 7.25 13.20
CA VAL A 92 -5.44 6.15 12.29
C VAL A 92 -5.68 4.81 12.98
N TYR A 93 -6.37 3.90 12.31
CA TYR A 93 -6.62 2.54 12.77
C TYR A 93 -6.55 1.54 11.61
N ASN A 94 -6.31 0.27 11.92
CA ASN A 94 -6.41 -0.81 10.94
C ASN A 94 -7.84 -1.39 10.92
N PHE A 95 -8.29 -1.86 9.75
CA PHE A 95 -9.56 -2.57 9.64
C PHE A 95 -9.40 -3.86 8.83
N PRO A 96 -10.26 -4.88 9.04
CA PRO A 96 -10.17 -6.14 8.32
C PRO A 96 -10.51 -5.97 6.83
N LEU A 97 -9.65 -6.55 6.01
CA LEU A 97 -9.86 -6.66 4.57
C LEU A 97 -10.87 -7.78 4.26
N THR A 98 -11.57 -7.64 3.14
CA THR A 98 -12.35 -8.72 2.53
C THR A 98 -11.45 -9.65 1.73
N ASP A 99 -11.92 -10.86 1.45
CA ASP A 99 -11.21 -11.82 0.59
C ASP A 99 -10.89 -11.22 -0.78
N LYS A 100 -11.81 -10.41 -1.35
CA LYS A 100 -11.59 -9.74 -2.63
C LYS A 100 -10.48 -8.67 -2.58
N GLU A 101 -10.27 -8.05 -1.42
CA GLU A 101 -9.20 -7.07 -1.22
C GLU A 101 -7.84 -7.76 -1.02
N ILE A 102 -7.82 -8.97 -0.44
CA ILE A 102 -6.59 -9.75 -0.18
C ILE A 102 -6.16 -10.55 -1.41
N LEU A 103 -7.10 -11.23 -2.06
CA LEU A 103 -6.83 -12.23 -3.08
C LEU A 103 -6.43 -11.65 -4.43
N ARG A 104 -6.38 -10.33 -4.62
CA ARG A 104 -6.01 -9.75 -5.92
C ARG A 104 -4.61 -10.19 -6.33
N PRO A 105 -4.49 -11.12 -7.28
CA PRO A 105 -3.21 -11.41 -7.89
C PRO A 105 -2.99 -10.28 -8.88
N TYR A 106 -1.79 -9.70 -8.96
CA TYR A 106 -1.41 -8.94 -10.16
C TYR A 106 -1.16 -9.88 -11.35
N GLY A 107 -1.89 -10.99 -11.43
CA GLY A 107 -1.83 -12.01 -12.47
C GLY A 107 -3.25 -12.41 -12.87
N SER A 108 -3.50 -12.36 -14.17
CA SER A 108 -4.76 -12.68 -14.87
C SER A 108 -5.92 -11.68 -14.72
N ILE A 109 -5.90 -10.67 -15.58
CA ILE A 109 -7.12 -10.37 -16.33
C ILE A 109 -6.95 -11.04 -17.70
N GLU A 110 -7.48 -12.25 -17.85
CA GLU A 110 -7.92 -12.67 -19.17
C GLU A 110 -9.33 -12.12 -19.35
N VAL A 111 -9.49 -11.10 -20.20
CA VAL A 111 -10.79 -10.79 -20.78
C VAL A 111 -10.79 -11.47 -22.14
N SER A 112 -11.66 -12.46 -22.35
CA SER A 112 -12.02 -12.87 -23.70
C SER A 112 -12.91 -11.77 -24.33
N GLU A 113 -12.63 -11.47 -25.59
CA GLU A 113 -13.42 -10.55 -26.45
C GLU A 113 -14.92 -10.91 -26.48
#